data_AF-A0A534GNY1-F1
#
_entry.id   AF-A0A534GNY1-F1
#
_cell.length_a   1.000
_cell.length_b   1.000
_cell.length_c   1.000
_cell.angle_alpha   90.00
_cell.angle_beta   90.00
_cell.angle_gamma   90.00
#
_symmetry.space_group_name_H-M   'P 1'
#
loop_
_entity.id
_entity.type
_entity.pdbx_description
1 polymer ?
#
loop_
_entity_poly.entity_id
_entity_poly.type
_entity_poly.pdbx_seq_one_letter_code
_entity_poly.pdbx_strand_id
1 'polypeptide(L)'
;GHSNIQGLTDLGLMSNLLTGYLTLPGEKEQEYDKYIAARASKPLRPNQLSYWQNYNKFYVSLMKAWWGDAATRENNWAYDYLPKLDKGYDMLQTFELMSQGKMNGFICQGFNPLAAAPNKAKMTGGLAKLKFLVIMDPLATETSEFWRNYGEHNDVDPSKIQTEVFRLPTSCFAEEDGALVNSGRWLQWHWKGAEPPGEARTDLEIMGELFTRLRALYKSGGGAFPDPIVNLYWPYAVAKSPSPEELAKEYSGRALKDVTDPKNPTQVIRKAGEQLAGFAELRDDGSTLSGCWLYCGAWGPNGNLMARRDNSDPTGIGQTLNWAYSWPANRRVMYNRASCDPSGKPFNPDRKLIAWNGTAWTGADVPDYKADEDPSLGMGPFIMNAEGVARFFGRGNLAEGPFPEHYEPFESPLARNPLSPGQEQTLSNPAARVFKDDRAAFGKVTEFPHVATTYRLTEHFHYWTKHVRLNAILQPEQFVEIGEGLAKELGIASGDRVKVSSNRGFIKAVAVVTKRLRTLPADGKPVHTVGIPIHWGFTGLAKPGFLANTLTPVVGDGNSQTPEFKSFLVKVEKV
;
A
#
# COMPACT_ATOMS: atom_id res chain seq x y z
N GLY A 1 -7.36 -0.69 6.77
CA GLY A 1 -7.00 -0.07 5.48
C GLY A 1 -8.05 -0.43 4.44
N HIS A 2 -7.70 -0.41 3.15
CA HIS A 2 -8.52 -1.06 2.11
C HIS A 2 -8.49 -2.59 2.26
N SER A 3 -9.47 -3.27 1.67
CA SER A 3 -9.62 -4.74 1.74
C SER A 3 -8.39 -5.50 1.28
N ASN A 4 -7.67 -4.99 0.28
CA ASN A 4 -6.51 -5.64 -0.33
C ASN A 4 -5.26 -4.74 -0.39
N ILE A 5 -5.15 -3.73 0.48
CA ILE A 5 -3.93 -2.90 0.51
C ILE A 5 -2.69 -3.73 0.87
N GLN A 6 -2.87 -4.78 1.67
CA GLN A 6 -1.81 -5.74 1.94
C GLN A 6 -1.39 -6.43 0.64
N GLY A 7 -2.33 -6.97 -0.14
CA GLY A 7 -2.01 -7.68 -1.37
C GLY A 7 -1.36 -6.78 -2.43
N LEU A 8 -1.84 -5.56 -2.62
CA LEU A 8 -1.20 -4.61 -3.56
C LEU A 8 0.22 -4.21 -3.11
N THR A 9 0.45 -4.14 -1.79
CA THR A 9 1.79 -3.93 -1.23
C THR A 9 2.68 -5.15 -1.48
N ASP A 10 2.17 -6.35 -1.24
CA ASP A 10 2.87 -7.61 -1.50
C ASP A 10 3.23 -7.74 -2.97
N LEU A 11 2.35 -7.33 -3.89
CA LEU A 11 2.56 -7.33 -5.34
C LEU A 11 3.41 -6.14 -5.83
N GLY A 12 3.88 -5.29 -4.94
CA GLY A 12 4.84 -4.23 -5.28
C GLY A 12 4.24 -3.09 -6.09
N LEU A 13 2.96 -2.77 -5.95
CA LEU A 13 2.35 -1.58 -6.57
C LEU A 13 2.75 -0.29 -5.83
N MET A 14 4.07 -0.06 -5.74
CA MET A 14 4.73 1.12 -5.21
C MET A 14 5.95 1.45 -6.08
N SER A 15 6.31 2.72 -6.16
CA SER A 15 7.27 3.22 -7.16
C SER A 15 8.61 2.46 -7.24
N ASN A 16 9.10 1.92 -6.14
CA ASN A 16 10.40 1.27 -6.00
C ASN A 16 10.34 -0.24 -5.73
N LEU A 17 9.14 -0.82 -5.63
CA LEU A 17 8.99 -2.23 -5.30
C LEU A 17 8.76 -3.08 -6.56
N LEU A 18 9.18 -4.32 -6.44
CA LEU A 18 8.78 -5.46 -7.25
C LEU A 18 7.96 -6.40 -6.34
N THR A 19 7.26 -7.36 -6.93
CA THR A 19 6.44 -8.33 -6.19
C THR A 19 7.27 -9.07 -5.12
N GLY A 20 6.66 -9.36 -3.97
CA GLY A 20 7.29 -10.05 -2.85
C GLY A 20 8.30 -9.19 -2.09
N TYR A 21 8.11 -7.86 -2.03
CA TYR A 21 9.07 -6.93 -1.42
C TYR A 21 10.49 -7.00 -2.02
N LEU A 22 10.59 -7.45 -3.27
CA LEU A 22 11.78 -7.21 -4.08
C LEU A 22 11.79 -5.71 -4.47
N THR A 23 12.91 -5.19 -4.97
CA THR A 23 13.05 -3.75 -5.25
C THR A 23 13.57 -3.52 -6.64
N LEU A 24 13.07 -2.47 -7.29
CA LEU A 24 13.66 -2.02 -8.54
C LEU A 24 15.12 -1.56 -8.30
N PRO A 25 15.99 -1.73 -9.29
CA PRO A 25 17.31 -1.12 -9.28
C PRO A 25 17.25 0.42 -9.37
N GLY A 26 18.20 1.10 -8.75
CA GLY A 26 18.47 2.52 -9.02
C GLY A 26 19.28 2.71 -10.31
N GLU A 27 19.29 3.92 -10.88
CA GLU A 27 20.02 4.23 -12.13
C GLU A 27 21.53 3.93 -12.07
N LYS A 28 22.13 3.87 -10.89
CA LYS A 28 23.56 3.56 -10.69
C LYS A 28 23.83 2.06 -10.60
N GLU A 29 22.80 1.25 -10.40
CA GLU A 29 22.89 -0.20 -10.30
C GLU A 29 22.77 -0.80 -11.70
N GLN A 30 23.88 -0.79 -12.45
CA GLN A 30 23.92 -1.34 -13.81
C GLN A 30 24.37 -2.80 -13.85
N GLU A 31 25.07 -3.26 -12.81
CA GLU A 31 25.60 -4.63 -12.73
C GLU A 31 24.67 -5.51 -11.90
N TYR A 32 24.10 -6.53 -12.54
CA TYR A 32 23.16 -7.49 -11.92
C TYR A 32 23.72 -8.15 -10.65
N ASP A 33 24.96 -8.66 -10.68
CA ASP A 33 25.55 -9.34 -9.52
C ASP A 33 25.71 -8.40 -8.31
N LYS A 34 26.07 -7.13 -8.56
CA LYS A 34 26.14 -6.11 -7.49
C LYS A 34 24.75 -5.79 -6.93
N TYR A 35 23.75 -5.67 -7.80
CA TYR A 35 22.35 -5.47 -7.41
C TYR A 35 21.85 -6.61 -6.51
N ILE A 36 22.11 -7.88 -6.88
CA ILE A 36 21.75 -9.05 -6.08
C ILE A 36 22.54 -9.06 -4.76
N ALA A 37 23.86 -8.84 -4.79
CA ALA A 37 24.71 -8.87 -3.60
C ALA A 37 24.29 -7.82 -2.56
N ALA A 38 23.83 -6.63 -3.00
CA ALA A 38 23.34 -5.58 -2.12
C ALA A 38 22.07 -5.97 -1.34
N ARG A 39 21.29 -6.94 -1.84
CA ARG A 39 19.99 -7.35 -1.29
C ARG A 39 20.02 -8.73 -0.64
N ALA A 40 20.90 -9.62 -1.12
CA ALA A 40 21.08 -10.98 -0.61
C ALA A 40 21.85 -11.01 0.73
N SER A 41 21.25 -10.41 1.76
CA SER A 41 21.86 -10.20 3.08
C SER A 41 22.40 -11.49 3.68
N LYS A 42 23.71 -11.55 3.93
CA LYS A 42 24.36 -12.67 4.62
C LYS A 42 24.22 -12.54 6.14
N PRO A 43 24.20 -13.65 6.89
CA PRO A 43 24.20 -13.61 8.35
C PRO A 43 25.33 -12.74 8.91
N LEU A 44 25.01 -11.84 9.84
CA LEU A 44 25.99 -11.00 10.55
C LEU A 44 26.50 -11.67 11.84
N ARG A 45 25.89 -12.77 12.25
CA ARG A 45 26.29 -13.59 13.40
C ARG A 45 26.27 -15.07 13.01
N PRO A 46 27.02 -15.94 13.71
CA PRO A 46 26.95 -17.37 13.51
C PRO A 46 25.51 -17.90 13.64
N ASN A 47 25.19 -18.90 12.82
CA ASN A 47 23.91 -19.64 12.86
C ASN A 47 22.64 -18.77 12.81
N GLN A 48 22.65 -17.64 12.09
CA GLN A 48 21.43 -16.87 11.82
C GLN A 48 20.86 -17.21 10.45
N LEU A 49 19.53 -17.24 10.33
CA LEU A 49 18.90 -17.66 9.09
C LEU A 49 19.03 -16.63 7.97
N SER A 50 18.95 -15.32 8.28
CA SER A 50 19.05 -14.22 7.31
C SER A 50 18.36 -14.56 5.98
N TYR A 51 17.06 -14.84 5.99
CA TYR A 51 16.40 -15.55 4.89
C TYR A 51 16.47 -14.79 3.56
N TRP A 52 16.64 -13.47 3.60
CA TRP A 52 16.96 -12.63 2.43
C TRP A 52 18.22 -13.04 1.68
N GLN A 53 19.10 -13.87 2.23
CA GLN A 53 20.22 -14.47 1.47
C GLN A 53 19.75 -15.27 0.24
N ASN A 54 18.46 -15.64 0.18
CA ASN A 54 17.83 -16.30 -0.97
C ASN A 54 17.26 -15.33 -2.02
N TYR A 55 17.53 -14.02 -1.91
CA TYR A 55 17.00 -12.98 -2.80
C TYR A 55 17.08 -13.35 -4.28
N ASN A 56 18.21 -13.94 -4.69
CA ASN A 56 18.42 -14.31 -6.10
C ASN A 56 17.41 -15.33 -6.62
N LYS A 57 17.03 -16.31 -5.80
CA LYS A 57 16.02 -17.32 -6.19
C LYS A 57 14.67 -16.67 -6.43
N PHE A 58 14.32 -15.70 -5.59
CA PHE A 58 13.07 -14.94 -5.70
C PHE A 58 13.08 -14.05 -6.95
N TYR A 59 14.18 -13.32 -7.16
CA TYR A 59 14.38 -12.46 -8.33
C TYR A 59 14.27 -13.27 -9.62
N VAL A 60 15.09 -14.31 -9.79
CA VAL A 60 15.10 -15.13 -11.02
C VAL A 60 13.72 -15.74 -11.28
N SER A 61 13.06 -16.26 -10.25
CA SER A 61 11.71 -16.84 -10.40
C SER A 61 10.67 -15.81 -10.81
N LEU A 62 10.77 -14.56 -10.35
CA LEU A 62 9.92 -13.46 -10.81
C LEU A 62 10.21 -13.12 -12.27
N MET A 63 11.47 -13.00 -12.66
CA MET A 63 11.84 -12.71 -14.06
C MET A 63 11.37 -13.81 -15.01
N LYS A 64 11.41 -15.08 -14.57
CA LYS A 64 10.81 -16.20 -15.32
C LYS A 64 9.28 -16.12 -15.39
N ALA A 65 8.60 -15.56 -14.40
CA ALA A 65 7.15 -15.31 -14.48
C ALA A 65 6.83 -14.19 -15.49
N TRP A 66 7.60 -13.11 -15.51
CA TRP A 66 7.35 -11.97 -16.40
C TRP A 66 7.82 -12.16 -17.83
N TRP A 67 8.96 -12.81 -18.06
CA TRP A 67 9.56 -12.90 -19.40
C TRP A 67 9.82 -14.31 -19.88
N GLY A 68 9.46 -15.34 -19.09
CA GLY A 68 9.52 -16.73 -19.56
C GLY A 68 10.87 -17.06 -20.17
N ASP A 69 10.87 -17.58 -21.40
CA ASP A 69 12.09 -17.95 -22.14
C ASP A 69 13.00 -16.77 -22.50
N ALA A 70 12.48 -15.54 -22.53
CA ALA A 70 13.31 -14.35 -22.79
C ALA A 70 14.19 -13.96 -21.59
N ALA A 71 13.88 -14.42 -20.37
CA ALA A 71 14.78 -14.30 -19.23
C ALA A 71 15.73 -15.52 -19.16
N THR A 72 16.99 -15.30 -19.53
CA THR A 72 18.04 -16.34 -19.56
C THR A 72 19.22 -15.94 -18.68
N ARG A 73 20.14 -16.88 -18.43
CA ARG A 73 21.36 -16.57 -17.66
C ARG A 73 22.23 -15.55 -18.39
N GLU A 74 22.30 -15.66 -19.72
CA GLU A 74 23.19 -14.86 -20.58
C GLU A 74 22.79 -13.38 -20.63
N ASN A 75 21.52 -13.06 -20.40
CA ASN A 75 21.02 -11.68 -20.32
C ASN A 75 20.66 -11.24 -18.90
N ASN A 76 21.27 -11.88 -17.89
CA ASN A 76 21.02 -11.59 -16.47
C ASN A 76 19.53 -11.63 -16.10
N TRP A 77 18.81 -12.60 -16.66
CA TRP A 77 17.39 -12.82 -16.44
C TRP A 77 16.55 -11.59 -16.78
N ALA A 78 16.84 -10.95 -17.92
CA ALA A 78 16.17 -9.73 -18.37
C ALA A 78 16.27 -8.54 -17.38
N TYR A 79 17.34 -8.46 -16.58
CA TYR A 79 17.57 -7.33 -15.66
C TYR A 79 17.52 -5.95 -16.33
N ASP A 80 17.97 -5.86 -17.58
CA ASP A 80 17.98 -4.62 -18.34
C ASP A 80 16.62 -4.24 -18.94
N TYR A 81 15.60 -5.10 -18.79
CA TYR A 81 14.23 -4.74 -19.11
C TYR A 81 13.56 -3.94 -17.99
N LEU A 82 14.10 -3.98 -16.76
CA LEU A 82 13.54 -3.26 -15.63
C LEU A 82 13.86 -1.77 -15.71
N PRO A 83 12.88 -0.88 -15.42
CA PRO A 83 13.17 0.53 -15.27
C PRO A 83 14.07 0.75 -14.05
N LYS A 84 15.17 1.48 -14.25
CA LYS A 84 16.11 1.86 -13.18
C LYS A 84 15.78 3.28 -12.71
N LEU A 85 15.50 3.45 -11.41
CA LEU A 85 14.99 4.72 -10.88
C LEU A 85 16.11 5.75 -10.68
N ASP A 86 15.92 6.97 -11.18
CA ASP A 86 16.77 8.13 -10.87
C ASP A 86 16.39 8.77 -9.52
N LYS A 87 15.11 8.71 -9.14
CA LYS A 87 14.58 9.12 -7.84
C LYS A 87 13.31 8.36 -7.47
N GLY A 88 12.81 8.57 -6.25
CA GLY A 88 11.49 8.07 -5.85
C GLY A 88 10.35 8.86 -6.51
N TYR A 89 9.38 8.15 -7.09
CA TYR A 89 8.17 8.72 -7.69
C TYR A 89 6.94 8.45 -6.82
N ASP A 90 7.01 8.86 -5.56
CA ASP A 90 5.88 8.82 -4.64
C ASP A 90 4.73 9.75 -5.10
N MET A 91 3.60 9.68 -4.41
CA MET A 91 2.41 10.46 -4.73
C MET A 91 2.70 11.97 -4.78
N LEU A 92 3.47 12.50 -3.82
CA LEU A 92 3.76 13.94 -3.75
C LEU A 92 4.67 14.34 -4.93
N GLN A 93 5.70 13.55 -5.23
CA GLN A 93 6.58 13.79 -6.37
C GLN A 93 5.84 13.70 -7.72
N THR A 94 4.93 12.72 -7.85
CA THR A 94 4.12 12.54 -9.05
C THR A 94 3.24 13.76 -9.31
N PHE A 95 2.51 14.23 -8.29
CA PHE A 95 1.68 15.42 -8.46
C PHE A 95 2.47 16.73 -8.56
N GLU A 96 3.68 16.79 -8.00
CA GLU A 96 4.59 17.90 -8.25
C GLU A 96 4.94 17.98 -9.74
N LEU A 97 5.36 16.87 -10.35
CA LEU A 97 5.67 16.80 -11.78
C LEU A 97 4.44 17.08 -12.65
N MET A 98 3.27 16.55 -12.26
CA MET A 98 2.00 16.83 -12.93
C MET A 98 1.66 18.33 -12.89
N SER A 99 1.82 18.98 -11.74
CA SER A 99 1.57 20.41 -11.59
C SER A 99 2.56 21.27 -12.39
N GLN A 100 3.77 20.76 -12.65
CA GLN A 100 4.75 21.38 -13.55
C GLN A 100 4.50 21.10 -15.04
N GLY A 101 3.48 20.31 -15.40
CA GLY A 101 3.19 19.93 -16.79
C GLY A 101 4.19 18.92 -17.38
N LYS A 102 4.88 18.14 -16.52
CA LYS A 102 5.88 17.13 -16.93
C LYS A 102 5.30 15.72 -17.06
N MET A 103 3.97 15.59 -17.09
CA MET A 103 3.28 14.31 -17.27
C MET A 103 2.24 14.44 -18.39
N ASN A 104 2.24 13.47 -19.31
CA ASN A 104 1.27 13.44 -20.41
C ASN A 104 -0.03 12.75 -20.03
N GLY A 105 0.02 11.69 -19.23
CA GLY A 105 -1.17 10.95 -18.85
C GLY A 105 -1.08 10.30 -17.49
N PHE A 106 -2.24 9.90 -16.98
CA PHE A 106 -2.37 9.27 -15.66
C PHE A 106 -3.50 8.24 -15.69
N ILE A 107 -3.32 7.11 -15.01
CA ILE A 107 -4.33 6.05 -14.87
C ILE A 107 -4.72 5.98 -13.40
N CYS A 108 -6.01 6.14 -13.12
CA CYS A 108 -6.61 5.97 -11.80
C CYS A 108 -7.47 4.70 -11.81
N GLN A 109 -6.90 3.58 -11.39
CA GLN A 109 -7.60 2.32 -11.23
C GLN A 109 -8.01 2.15 -9.76
N GLY A 110 -9.31 2.16 -9.47
CA GLY A 110 -9.87 2.02 -8.12
C GLY A 110 -9.33 3.05 -7.11
N PHE A 111 -8.89 4.22 -7.58
CA PHE A 111 -8.28 5.26 -6.75
C PHE A 111 -8.82 6.65 -7.12
N ASN A 112 -9.19 7.43 -6.10
CA ASN A 112 -9.77 8.76 -6.26
C ASN A 112 -8.80 9.83 -5.69
N PRO A 113 -7.68 10.12 -6.39
CA PRO A 113 -6.63 11.01 -5.89
C PRO A 113 -7.11 12.43 -5.60
N LEU A 114 -8.08 12.96 -6.35
CA LEU A 114 -8.60 14.30 -6.09
C LEU A 114 -9.18 14.45 -4.68
N ALA A 115 -9.69 13.35 -4.10
CA ALA A 115 -10.19 13.30 -2.73
C ALA A 115 -9.13 12.79 -1.73
N ALA A 116 -8.22 11.92 -2.16
CA ALA A 116 -7.29 11.20 -1.28
C ALA A 116 -5.90 11.86 -1.10
N ALA A 117 -5.42 12.62 -2.10
CA ALA A 117 -4.12 13.30 -2.05
C ALA A 117 -4.25 14.66 -1.33
N PRO A 118 -3.19 15.21 -0.72
CA PRO A 118 -3.28 16.51 -0.05
C PRO A 118 -3.44 17.66 -1.05
N ASN A 119 -4.02 18.77 -0.59
CA ASN A 119 -4.20 20.00 -1.36
C ASN A 119 -4.96 19.77 -2.67
N LYS A 120 -6.29 19.64 -2.54
CA LYS A 120 -7.22 19.50 -3.68
C LYS A 120 -6.94 20.52 -4.80
N ALA A 121 -6.66 21.78 -4.48
CA ALA A 121 -6.44 22.82 -5.49
C ALA A 121 -5.20 22.53 -6.35
N LYS A 122 -4.08 22.11 -5.74
CA LYS A 122 -2.89 21.66 -6.47
C LYS A 122 -3.19 20.44 -7.34
N MET A 123 -3.97 19.49 -6.83
CA MET A 123 -4.38 18.29 -7.59
C MET A 123 -5.22 18.65 -8.82
N THR A 124 -6.25 19.49 -8.67
CA THR A 124 -7.07 19.99 -9.78
C THR A 124 -6.22 20.68 -10.85
N GLY A 125 -5.29 21.54 -10.43
CA GLY A 125 -4.37 22.23 -11.34
C GLY A 125 -3.41 21.29 -12.08
N GLY A 126 -2.97 20.20 -11.44
CA GLY A 126 -2.17 19.15 -12.06
C GLY A 126 -2.98 18.34 -13.08
N LEU A 127 -4.15 17.84 -12.69
CA LEU A 127 -5.02 17.05 -13.57
C LEU A 127 -5.43 17.82 -14.84
N ALA A 128 -5.63 19.13 -14.72
CA ALA A 128 -5.97 20.02 -15.85
C ALA A 128 -4.82 20.22 -16.86
N LYS A 129 -3.58 19.83 -16.52
CA LYS A 129 -2.40 19.91 -17.39
C LYS A 129 -2.10 18.61 -18.14
N LEU A 130 -2.74 17.50 -17.76
CA LEU A 130 -2.61 16.22 -18.45
C LEU A 130 -3.14 16.32 -19.89
N LYS A 131 -2.62 15.49 -20.77
CA LYS A 131 -3.19 15.27 -22.12
C LYS A 131 -4.34 14.28 -22.05
N PHE A 132 -4.17 13.20 -21.28
CA PHE A 132 -5.23 12.24 -21.04
C PHE A 132 -5.28 11.75 -19.59
N LEU A 133 -6.46 11.34 -19.14
CA LEU A 133 -6.71 10.71 -17.85
C LEU A 133 -7.60 9.49 -18.07
N VAL A 134 -7.16 8.32 -17.61
CA VAL A 134 -7.96 7.10 -17.63
C VAL A 134 -8.47 6.82 -16.22
N ILE A 135 -9.77 6.65 -16.08
CA ILE A 135 -10.44 6.23 -14.84
C ILE A 135 -10.97 4.82 -15.06
N MET A 136 -10.62 3.91 -14.16
CA MET A 136 -11.20 2.56 -14.06
C MET A 136 -11.80 2.43 -12.67
N ASP A 137 -13.13 2.45 -12.58
CA ASP A 137 -13.84 2.41 -11.30
C ASP A 137 -15.28 1.88 -11.51
N PRO A 138 -15.88 1.14 -10.56
CA PRO A 138 -17.28 0.74 -10.66
C PRO A 138 -18.25 1.91 -10.41
N LEU A 139 -17.76 3.07 -9.94
CA LEU A 139 -18.56 4.24 -9.59
C LEU A 139 -18.01 5.53 -10.18
N ALA A 140 -18.88 6.55 -10.20
CA ALA A 140 -18.42 7.92 -10.45
C ALA A 140 -17.57 8.41 -9.28
N THR A 141 -16.41 9.00 -9.60
CA THR A 141 -15.48 9.58 -8.62
C THR A 141 -15.28 11.06 -8.86
N GLU A 142 -14.92 11.80 -7.82
CA GLU A 142 -14.53 13.21 -7.94
C GLU A 142 -13.38 13.40 -8.94
N THR A 143 -12.43 12.47 -8.98
CA THR A 143 -11.34 12.50 -9.97
C THR A 143 -11.86 12.35 -11.40
N SER A 144 -12.88 11.52 -11.65
CA SER A 144 -13.47 11.38 -13.00
C SER A 144 -14.24 12.62 -13.48
N GLU A 145 -14.71 13.42 -12.54
CA GLU A 145 -15.56 14.60 -12.78
C GLU A 145 -14.81 15.91 -12.45
N PHE A 146 -13.48 15.86 -12.28
CA PHE A 146 -12.67 17.00 -11.80
C PHE A 146 -12.79 18.26 -12.66
N TRP A 147 -13.10 18.07 -13.94
CA TRP A 147 -13.22 19.09 -14.97
C TRP A 147 -14.60 19.77 -15.00
N ARG A 148 -15.60 19.24 -14.27
CA ARG A 148 -16.96 19.80 -14.20
C ARG A 148 -17.11 20.77 -13.05
N ASN A 149 -17.85 21.86 -13.27
CA ASN A 149 -18.20 22.81 -12.22
C ASN A 149 -19.30 22.24 -11.31
N TYR A 150 -19.07 22.28 -9.99
CA TYR A 150 -20.05 21.91 -8.95
C TYR A 150 -20.23 23.05 -7.93
N GLY A 151 -20.22 24.30 -8.40
CA GLY A 151 -20.22 25.49 -7.55
C GLY A 151 -19.03 25.49 -6.59
N GLU A 152 -19.22 25.96 -5.35
CA GLU A 152 -18.15 26.04 -4.36
C GLU A 152 -17.46 24.70 -4.05
N HIS A 153 -18.11 23.57 -4.30
CA HIS A 153 -17.52 22.24 -4.05
C HIS A 153 -16.50 21.84 -5.13
N ASN A 154 -16.64 22.36 -6.35
CA ASN A 154 -15.65 22.25 -7.43
C ASN A 154 -15.76 23.42 -8.41
N ASP A 155 -15.20 24.56 -8.05
CA ASP A 155 -15.29 25.78 -8.85
C ASP A 155 -14.20 25.79 -9.93
N VAL A 156 -14.51 25.17 -11.06
CA VAL A 156 -13.64 25.11 -12.24
C VAL A 156 -14.37 25.61 -13.48
N ASP A 157 -13.62 26.03 -14.48
CA ASP A 157 -14.14 26.40 -15.80
C ASP A 157 -13.82 25.27 -16.79
N PRO A 158 -14.80 24.44 -17.18
CA PRO A 158 -14.58 23.32 -18.08
C PRO A 158 -13.96 23.74 -19.42
N SER A 159 -14.22 24.97 -19.90
CA SER A 159 -13.67 25.46 -21.17
C SER A 159 -12.15 25.65 -21.13
N LYS A 160 -11.55 25.74 -19.94
CA LYS A 160 -10.11 25.90 -19.73
C LYS A 160 -9.37 24.58 -19.51
N ILE A 161 -10.09 23.46 -19.40
CA ILE A 161 -9.50 22.15 -19.10
C ILE A 161 -9.52 21.31 -20.38
N GLN A 162 -8.32 21.01 -20.89
CA GLN A 162 -8.15 20.31 -22.19
C GLN A 162 -7.82 18.82 -22.04
N THR A 163 -7.81 18.30 -20.81
CA THR A 163 -7.52 16.89 -20.53
C THR A 163 -8.60 16.00 -21.13
N GLU A 164 -8.22 15.06 -21.99
CA GLU A 164 -9.13 14.02 -22.47
C GLU A 164 -9.36 12.97 -21.38
N VAL A 165 -10.61 12.75 -20.97
CA VAL A 165 -10.95 11.83 -19.87
C VAL A 165 -11.66 10.60 -20.41
N PHE A 166 -11.04 9.44 -20.22
CA PHE A 166 -11.65 8.13 -20.46
C PHE A 166 -12.17 7.57 -19.14
N ARG A 167 -13.47 7.30 -19.05
CA ARG A 167 -14.05 6.60 -17.88
C ARG A 167 -14.51 5.21 -18.30
N LEU A 168 -13.78 4.20 -17.85
CA LEU A 168 -14.00 2.79 -18.17
C LEU A 168 -14.72 2.15 -16.97
N PRO A 169 -15.99 1.73 -17.10
CA PRO A 169 -16.73 1.13 -16.00
C PRO A 169 -16.17 -0.27 -15.70
N THR A 170 -15.75 -0.47 -14.44
CA THR A 170 -15.26 -1.78 -13.99
C THR A 170 -16.35 -2.56 -13.25
N SER A 171 -16.09 -3.85 -13.04
CA SER A 171 -16.76 -4.68 -12.04
C SER A 171 -16.54 -4.17 -10.60
N CYS A 172 -17.30 -4.72 -9.66
CA CYS A 172 -17.02 -4.64 -8.22
C CYS A 172 -16.69 -6.03 -7.62
N PHE A 173 -16.35 -6.06 -6.32
CA PHE A 173 -15.91 -7.27 -5.62
C PHE A 173 -16.91 -8.46 -5.65
N ALA A 174 -18.18 -8.22 -5.96
CA ALA A 174 -19.22 -9.25 -6.03
C ALA A 174 -19.38 -9.86 -7.43
N GLU A 175 -18.66 -9.33 -8.42
CA GLU A 175 -18.85 -9.62 -9.85
C GLU A 175 -17.64 -10.35 -10.46
N GLU A 176 -16.67 -10.73 -9.63
CA GLU A 176 -15.46 -11.46 -10.01
C GLU A 176 -15.13 -12.58 -9.01
N ASP A 177 -14.43 -13.60 -9.50
CA ASP A 177 -13.68 -14.52 -8.67
C ASP A 177 -12.29 -13.93 -8.38
N GLY A 178 -11.68 -14.29 -7.25
CA GLY A 178 -10.31 -13.87 -7.00
C GLY A 178 -9.91 -13.93 -5.54
N ALA A 179 -8.72 -13.41 -5.23
CA ALA A 179 -8.19 -13.39 -3.87
C ALA A 179 -7.93 -11.96 -3.39
N LEU A 180 -8.25 -11.70 -2.12
CA LEU A 180 -7.87 -10.48 -1.41
C LEU A 180 -7.07 -10.87 -0.17
N VAL A 181 -6.12 -10.03 0.22
CA VAL A 181 -5.26 -10.24 1.39
C VAL A 181 -5.64 -9.30 2.51
N ASN A 182 -6.15 -9.88 3.60
CA ASN A 182 -6.54 -9.09 4.77
C ASN A 182 -5.32 -8.66 5.61
N SER A 183 -5.57 -7.86 6.65
CA SER A 183 -4.52 -7.35 7.56
C SER A 183 -3.77 -8.46 8.33
N GLY A 184 -4.33 -9.66 8.42
CA GLY A 184 -3.68 -10.83 9.01
C GLY A 184 -2.79 -11.59 8.03
N ARG A 185 -2.62 -11.08 6.79
CA ARG A 185 -1.91 -11.72 5.65
C ARG A 185 -2.64 -12.91 5.03
N TRP A 186 -3.95 -13.05 5.28
CA TRP A 186 -4.73 -14.16 4.74
C TRP A 186 -5.18 -13.84 3.34
N LEU A 187 -4.65 -14.58 2.36
CA LEU A 187 -5.16 -14.65 1.00
C LEU A 187 -6.46 -15.45 1.05
N GLN A 188 -7.58 -14.78 0.80
CA GLN A 188 -8.91 -15.37 0.87
C GLN A 188 -9.56 -15.33 -0.51
N TRP A 189 -9.90 -16.51 -1.03
CA TRP A 189 -10.64 -16.63 -2.28
C TRP A 189 -12.11 -16.22 -2.07
N HIS A 190 -12.66 -15.48 -3.03
CA HIS A 190 -14.08 -15.17 -3.15
C HIS A 190 -14.57 -15.56 -4.54
N TRP A 191 -15.90 -15.62 -4.68
CA TRP A 191 -16.56 -16.09 -5.89
C TRP A 191 -17.50 -15.04 -6.45
N LYS A 192 -17.60 -15.02 -7.77
CA LYS A 192 -18.54 -14.20 -8.53
C LYS A 192 -19.98 -14.54 -8.14
N GLY A 193 -20.75 -13.51 -7.81
CA GLY A 193 -22.17 -13.61 -7.46
C GLY A 193 -23.13 -13.09 -8.54
N ALA A 194 -22.68 -12.17 -9.39
CA ALA A 194 -23.47 -11.57 -10.47
C ALA A 194 -22.59 -11.09 -11.62
N GLU A 195 -23.20 -10.79 -12.78
CA GLU A 195 -22.53 -10.06 -13.86
C GLU A 195 -22.48 -8.56 -13.54
N PRO A 196 -21.42 -7.84 -13.98
CA PRO A 196 -21.36 -6.39 -13.89
C PRO A 196 -22.53 -5.69 -14.59
N PRO A 197 -22.97 -4.52 -14.12
CA PRO A 197 -24.10 -3.81 -14.72
C PRO A 197 -23.74 -3.17 -16.07
N GLY A 198 -24.70 -3.19 -16.99
CA GLY A 198 -24.58 -2.53 -18.30
C GLY A 198 -23.48 -3.16 -19.15
N GLU A 199 -22.47 -2.37 -19.52
CA GLU A 199 -21.31 -2.79 -20.32
C GLU A 199 -20.02 -2.78 -19.48
N ALA A 200 -20.14 -2.76 -18.16
CA ALA A 200 -18.99 -2.85 -17.26
C ALA A 200 -18.22 -4.16 -17.49
N ARG A 201 -16.90 -4.08 -17.37
CA ARG A 201 -15.99 -5.22 -17.58
C ARG A 201 -15.10 -5.41 -16.37
N THR A 202 -14.53 -6.60 -16.23
CA THR A 202 -13.55 -6.86 -15.19
C THR A 202 -12.29 -6.00 -15.36
N ASP A 203 -11.58 -5.72 -14.26
CA ASP A 203 -10.27 -5.06 -14.34
C ASP A 203 -9.30 -5.87 -15.22
N LEU A 204 -9.41 -7.21 -15.18
CA LEU A 204 -8.61 -8.14 -15.96
C LEU A 204 -8.86 -8.04 -17.47
N GLU A 205 -10.13 -7.90 -17.88
CA GLU A 205 -10.48 -7.70 -19.29
C GLU A 205 -9.97 -6.37 -19.83
N ILE A 206 -10.14 -5.29 -19.07
CA ILE A 206 -9.71 -3.95 -19.49
C ILE A 206 -8.18 -3.91 -19.63
N MET A 207 -7.45 -4.41 -18.63
CA MET A 207 -5.98 -4.41 -18.66
C MET A 207 -5.43 -5.41 -19.67
N GLY A 208 -6.04 -6.59 -19.81
CA GLY A 208 -5.65 -7.59 -20.81
C GLY A 208 -5.87 -7.09 -22.25
N GLU A 209 -7.00 -6.43 -22.52
CA GLU A 209 -7.25 -5.80 -23.82
C GLU A 209 -6.30 -4.63 -24.09
N LEU A 210 -6.05 -3.75 -23.11
CA LEU A 210 -5.10 -2.65 -23.25
C LEU A 210 -3.70 -3.17 -23.58
N PHE A 211 -3.20 -4.15 -22.83
CA PHE A 211 -1.89 -4.74 -23.04
C PHE A 211 -1.78 -5.43 -24.40
N THR A 212 -2.75 -6.26 -24.79
CA THR A 212 -2.69 -6.98 -26.08
C THR A 212 -2.73 -6.03 -27.28
N ARG A 213 -3.49 -4.93 -27.20
CA ARG A 213 -3.49 -3.87 -28.22
C ARG A 213 -2.14 -3.14 -28.26
N LEU A 214 -1.60 -2.74 -27.11
CA LEU A 214 -0.30 -2.07 -27.02
C LEU A 214 0.81 -2.96 -27.60
N ARG A 215 0.87 -4.22 -27.20
CA ARG A 215 1.84 -5.19 -27.70
C ARG A 215 1.74 -5.38 -29.22
N ALA A 216 0.52 -5.44 -29.77
CA ALA A 216 0.32 -5.53 -31.22
C ALA A 216 0.87 -4.31 -31.97
N LEU A 217 0.68 -3.10 -31.43
CA LEU A 217 1.23 -1.87 -32.00
C LEU A 217 2.76 -1.86 -32.00
N TYR A 218 3.41 -2.27 -30.90
CA TYR A 218 4.87 -2.37 -30.85
C TYR A 218 5.41 -3.45 -31.80
N LYS A 219 4.71 -4.57 -31.97
CA LYS A 219 5.11 -5.63 -32.92
C LYS A 219 5.03 -5.18 -34.38
N SER A 220 4.01 -4.39 -34.76
CA SER A 220 3.83 -3.97 -36.15
C SER A 220 4.55 -2.66 -36.50
N GLY A 221 4.59 -1.70 -35.57
CA GLY A 221 5.10 -0.35 -35.78
C GLY A 221 6.47 -0.06 -35.15
N GLY A 222 7.02 -0.99 -34.35
CA GLY A 222 8.20 -0.73 -33.54
C GLY A 222 7.94 0.29 -32.44
N GLY A 223 8.98 0.99 -31.99
CA GLY A 223 8.91 2.02 -30.95
C GLY A 223 10.20 2.12 -30.15
N ALA A 224 10.20 2.98 -29.14
CA ALA A 224 11.32 3.07 -28.21
C ALA A 224 11.38 1.81 -27.34
N PHE A 225 12.51 1.09 -27.39
CA PHE A 225 12.81 -0.08 -26.57
C PHE A 225 11.63 -1.06 -26.41
N PRO A 226 11.20 -1.73 -27.50
CA PRO A 226 9.99 -2.56 -27.52
C PRO A 226 10.11 -3.87 -26.72
N ASP A 227 11.33 -4.35 -26.48
CA ASP A 227 11.60 -5.70 -25.98
C ASP A 227 10.84 -6.05 -24.69
N PRO A 228 10.81 -5.22 -23.62
CA PRO A 228 10.11 -5.56 -22.39
C PRO A 228 8.60 -5.76 -22.57
N ILE A 229 8.00 -5.10 -23.56
CA ILE A 229 6.56 -5.17 -23.89
C ILE A 229 6.28 -6.37 -24.78
N VAL A 230 7.10 -6.57 -25.81
CA VAL A 230 6.91 -7.61 -26.82
C VAL A 230 7.20 -9.00 -26.27
N ASN A 231 8.22 -9.12 -25.41
CA ASN A 231 8.70 -10.37 -24.85
C ASN A 231 8.05 -10.74 -23.51
N LEU A 232 7.13 -9.92 -22.98
CA LEU A 232 6.39 -10.26 -21.77
C LEU A 232 5.65 -11.58 -21.97
N TYR A 233 5.91 -12.53 -21.07
CA TYR A 233 5.33 -13.86 -21.06
C TYR A 233 3.86 -13.76 -20.68
N TRP A 234 2.98 -14.11 -21.62
CA TRP A 234 1.55 -13.91 -21.50
C TRP A 234 0.78 -15.16 -21.96
N PRO A 235 0.90 -16.28 -21.22
CA PRO A 235 0.47 -17.62 -21.66
C PRO A 235 -1.00 -17.93 -21.31
N TYR A 236 -1.85 -16.91 -21.15
CA TYR A 236 -3.22 -17.10 -20.70
C TYR A 236 -4.11 -17.63 -21.81
N ALA A 237 -5.02 -18.53 -21.46
CA ALA A 237 -5.94 -19.18 -22.41
C ALA A 237 -6.76 -18.15 -23.21
N VAL A 238 -7.21 -17.08 -22.53
CA VAL A 238 -7.82 -15.90 -23.16
C VAL A 238 -6.93 -14.70 -22.91
N ALA A 239 -6.04 -14.39 -23.85
CA ALA A 239 -5.03 -13.34 -23.69
C ALA A 239 -5.62 -11.95 -23.33
N LYS A 240 -6.84 -11.64 -23.74
CA LYS A 240 -7.51 -10.37 -23.41
C LYS A 240 -8.17 -10.36 -22.03
N SER A 241 -8.32 -11.51 -21.39
CA SER A 241 -9.03 -11.68 -20.12
C SER A 241 -8.42 -12.86 -19.35
N PRO A 242 -7.20 -12.72 -18.80
CA PRO A 242 -6.59 -13.76 -17.97
C PRO A 242 -7.52 -14.15 -16.83
N SER A 243 -7.65 -15.44 -16.52
CA SER A 243 -8.53 -15.86 -15.43
C SER A 243 -7.86 -15.61 -14.06
N PRO A 244 -8.66 -15.33 -13.01
CA PRO A 244 -8.14 -15.24 -11.64
C PRO A 244 -7.35 -16.48 -11.21
N GLU A 245 -7.74 -17.69 -11.63
CA GLU A 245 -7.04 -18.94 -11.33
C GLU A 245 -5.69 -19.05 -12.03
N GLU A 246 -5.60 -18.64 -13.30
CA GLU A 246 -4.34 -18.62 -14.04
C GLU A 246 -3.34 -17.68 -13.36
N LEU A 247 -3.79 -16.47 -13.00
CA LEU A 247 -2.98 -15.49 -12.28
C LEU A 247 -2.57 -15.98 -10.89
N ALA A 248 -3.50 -16.57 -10.13
CA ALA A 248 -3.20 -17.12 -8.80
C ALA A 248 -2.15 -18.24 -8.84
N LYS A 249 -2.21 -19.12 -9.85
CA LYS A 249 -1.20 -20.16 -10.09
C LYS A 249 0.14 -19.57 -10.53
N GLU A 250 0.15 -18.50 -11.32
CA GLU A 250 1.38 -17.81 -11.68
C GLU A 250 2.05 -17.17 -10.45
N TYR A 251 1.28 -16.45 -9.63
CA TYR A 251 1.78 -15.89 -8.37
C TYR A 251 2.29 -16.98 -7.41
N SER A 252 1.55 -18.09 -7.28
CA SER A 252 1.93 -19.24 -6.44
C SER A 252 3.13 -20.03 -6.98
N GLY A 253 3.38 -19.97 -8.28
CA GLY A 253 4.58 -20.53 -8.90
C GLY A 253 4.50 -22.00 -9.28
N ARG A 254 5.35 -22.37 -10.24
CA ARG A 254 5.47 -23.73 -10.79
C ARG A 254 6.90 -24.05 -11.20
N ALA A 255 7.17 -25.34 -11.31
CA ALA A 255 8.39 -25.86 -11.91
C ALA A 255 8.34 -25.66 -13.44
N LEU A 256 9.37 -25.02 -14.01
CA LEU A 256 9.58 -24.93 -15.46
C LEU A 256 10.37 -26.13 -16.00
N LYS A 257 11.20 -26.72 -15.14
CA LYS A 257 11.95 -27.97 -15.37
C LYS A 257 11.82 -28.84 -14.13
N ASP A 258 12.23 -30.11 -14.22
CA ASP A 258 12.30 -30.97 -13.03
C ASP A 258 13.16 -30.32 -11.94
N VAL A 259 12.58 -30.15 -10.75
CA VAL A 259 13.25 -29.59 -9.58
C VAL A 259 13.64 -30.73 -8.65
N THR A 260 14.91 -30.80 -8.27
CA THR A 260 15.45 -31.85 -7.40
C THR A 260 15.65 -31.37 -5.95
N ASP A 261 15.70 -32.30 -5.00
CA ASP A 261 16.01 -32.00 -3.60
C ASP A 261 17.47 -31.48 -3.50
N PRO A 262 17.72 -30.29 -2.91
CA PRO A 262 19.10 -29.81 -2.70
C PRO A 262 19.96 -30.74 -1.84
N LYS A 263 19.35 -31.55 -0.96
CA LYS A 263 20.02 -32.56 -0.13
C LYS A 263 20.22 -33.88 -0.86
N ASN A 264 19.42 -34.17 -1.89
CA ASN A 264 19.54 -35.35 -2.72
C ASN A 264 19.25 -35.02 -4.20
N PRO A 265 20.28 -34.60 -4.97
CA PRO A 265 20.10 -34.12 -6.35
C PRO A 265 19.54 -35.13 -7.34
N THR A 266 19.45 -36.42 -6.97
CA THR A 266 18.84 -37.47 -7.80
C THR A 266 17.33 -37.58 -7.61
N GLN A 267 16.81 -37.06 -6.50
CA GLN A 267 15.39 -37.09 -6.17
C GLN A 267 14.70 -35.87 -6.75
N VAL A 268 13.82 -36.09 -7.73
CA VAL A 268 12.92 -35.06 -8.25
C VAL A 268 11.79 -34.83 -7.24
N ILE A 269 11.67 -33.59 -6.76
CA ILE A 269 10.61 -33.17 -5.82
C ILE A 269 9.44 -32.50 -6.54
N ARG A 270 9.67 -31.90 -7.71
CA ARG A 270 8.61 -31.37 -8.61
C ARG A 270 8.95 -31.67 -10.05
N LYS A 271 7.99 -32.18 -10.80
CA LYS A 271 8.11 -32.36 -12.26
C LYS A 271 7.81 -31.06 -12.99
N ALA A 272 8.38 -30.89 -14.18
CA ALA A 272 8.06 -29.73 -15.03
C ALA A 272 6.54 -29.57 -15.21
N GLY A 273 6.02 -28.36 -15.00
CA GLY A 273 4.60 -28.02 -15.06
C GLY A 273 3.86 -28.08 -13.72
N GLU A 274 4.38 -28.79 -12.71
CA GLU A 274 3.73 -28.91 -11.40
C GLU A 274 3.81 -27.61 -10.60
N GLN A 275 2.76 -27.29 -9.84
CA GLN A 275 2.76 -26.18 -8.89
C GLN A 275 3.79 -26.42 -7.78
N LEU A 276 4.43 -25.37 -7.30
CA LEU A 276 5.36 -25.46 -6.17
C LEU A 276 4.58 -25.56 -4.85
N ALA A 277 5.11 -26.30 -3.87
CA ALA A 277 4.47 -26.38 -2.55
C ALA A 277 4.84 -25.21 -1.62
N GLY A 278 5.89 -24.46 -1.95
CA GLY A 278 6.31 -23.30 -1.18
C GLY A 278 7.63 -22.70 -1.68
N PHE A 279 7.95 -21.50 -1.22
CA PHE A 279 9.11 -20.74 -1.70
C PHE A 279 10.47 -21.39 -1.46
N ALA A 280 10.57 -22.39 -0.57
CA ALA A 280 11.80 -23.16 -0.38
C ALA A 280 12.20 -23.98 -1.62
N GLU A 281 11.26 -24.23 -2.53
CA GLU A 281 11.49 -24.95 -3.79
C GLU A 281 12.02 -24.05 -4.90
N LEU A 282 11.96 -22.72 -4.74
CA LEU A 282 12.45 -21.76 -5.74
C LEU A 282 13.96 -21.92 -6.00
N ARG A 283 14.37 -21.64 -7.23
CA ARG A 283 15.74 -21.77 -7.75
C ARG A 283 16.18 -20.48 -8.44
N ASP A 284 17.49 -20.31 -8.56
CA ASP A 284 18.15 -19.17 -9.23
C ASP A 284 18.80 -19.56 -10.58
N ASP A 285 18.43 -20.73 -11.11
CA ASP A 285 18.91 -21.27 -12.39
C ASP A 285 17.86 -21.20 -13.51
N GLY A 286 16.72 -20.55 -13.24
CA GLY A 286 15.60 -20.41 -14.17
C GLY A 286 14.72 -21.66 -14.29
N SER A 287 14.89 -22.68 -13.43
CA SER A 287 14.07 -23.89 -13.43
C SER A 287 12.72 -23.73 -12.71
N THR A 288 12.50 -22.61 -12.02
CA THR A 288 11.23 -22.27 -11.35
C THR A 288 10.73 -20.90 -11.78
N LEU A 289 9.41 -20.68 -11.67
CA LEU A 289 8.79 -19.36 -11.74
C LEU A 289 7.85 -19.13 -10.56
N SER A 290 7.70 -17.88 -10.14
CA SER A 290 6.67 -17.43 -9.19
C SER A 290 6.51 -15.93 -9.34
N GLY A 291 5.29 -15.48 -9.63
CA GLY A 291 4.97 -14.05 -9.72
C GLY A 291 4.98 -13.33 -8.37
N CYS A 292 4.97 -14.05 -7.25
CA CYS A 292 5.16 -13.48 -5.92
C CYS A 292 5.65 -14.57 -4.95
N TRP A 293 6.93 -14.54 -4.60
CA TRP A 293 7.53 -15.62 -3.79
C TRP A 293 6.85 -15.80 -2.43
N LEU A 294 6.28 -14.74 -1.84
CA LEU A 294 5.50 -14.84 -0.59
C LEU A 294 4.27 -15.73 -0.73
N TYR A 295 3.65 -15.72 -1.91
CA TYR A 295 2.44 -16.46 -2.21
C TYR A 295 2.75 -17.87 -2.70
N CYS A 296 4.03 -18.21 -2.85
CA CYS A 296 4.42 -19.52 -3.33
C CYS A 296 3.82 -20.62 -2.43
N GLY A 297 3.08 -21.55 -3.05
CA GLY A 297 2.30 -22.59 -2.36
C GLY A 297 0.87 -22.24 -1.97
N ALA A 298 0.40 -20.99 -2.15
CA ALA A 298 -1.00 -20.61 -1.89
C ALA A 298 -1.98 -21.37 -2.80
N TRP A 299 -1.61 -21.54 -4.07
CA TRP A 299 -2.15 -22.55 -4.97
C TRP A 299 -1.07 -23.60 -5.20
N GLY A 300 -1.06 -24.66 -4.40
CA GLY A 300 -0.02 -25.69 -4.43
C GLY A 300 -0.41 -26.92 -5.25
N PRO A 301 0.39 -28.02 -5.17
CA PRO A 301 0.07 -29.31 -5.78
C PRO A 301 -1.30 -29.87 -5.37
N ASN A 302 -1.75 -29.54 -4.16
CA ASN A 302 -2.99 -30.00 -3.58
C ASN A 302 -4.19 -29.06 -3.87
N GLY A 303 -4.02 -28.07 -4.75
CA GLY A 303 -5.06 -27.13 -5.14
C GLY A 303 -5.00 -25.78 -4.42
N ASN A 304 -6.11 -25.05 -4.49
CA ASN A 304 -6.23 -23.68 -3.98
C ASN A 304 -6.41 -23.66 -2.45
N LEU A 305 -5.35 -23.36 -1.70
CA LEU A 305 -5.40 -23.26 -0.24
C LEU A 305 -6.13 -22.01 0.25
N MET A 306 -6.22 -20.96 -0.59
CA MET A 306 -6.91 -19.70 -0.28
C MET A 306 -8.44 -19.87 -0.18
N ALA A 307 -8.97 -20.94 -0.79
CA ALA A 307 -10.39 -21.27 -0.80
C ALA A 307 -10.83 -22.18 0.36
N ARG A 308 -9.92 -22.61 1.24
CA ARG A 308 -10.27 -23.49 2.36
C ARG A 308 -11.21 -22.81 3.36
N ARG A 309 -12.19 -23.55 3.88
CA ARG A 309 -13.25 -23.07 4.76
C ARG A 309 -13.37 -23.84 6.08
N ASP A 310 -12.33 -24.58 6.46
CA ASP A 310 -12.30 -25.29 7.73
C ASP A 310 -11.88 -24.33 8.85
N ASN A 311 -12.80 -24.06 9.77
CA ASN A 311 -12.63 -23.13 10.88
C ASN A 311 -12.25 -23.82 12.19
N SER A 312 -11.79 -25.08 12.13
CA SER A 312 -11.33 -25.82 13.32
C SER A 312 -10.23 -25.07 14.06
N ASP A 313 -10.40 -24.93 15.37
CA ASP A 313 -9.37 -24.44 16.31
C ASP A 313 -9.14 -25.51 17.39
N PRO A 314 -8.34 -26.55 17.09
CA PRO A 314 -8.10 -27.65 18.02
C PRO A 314 -7.35 -27.22 19.29
N THR A 315 -6.78 -26.01 19.28
CA THR A 315 -5.96 -25.49 20.39
C THR A 315 -6.72 -24.56 21.33
N GLY A 316 -7.88 -24.06 20.91
CA GLY A 316 -8.71 -23.14 21.70
C GLY A 316 -8.14 -21.72 21.84
N ILE A 317 -7.07 -21.37 21.10
CA ILE A 317 -6.41 -20.06 21.17
C ILE A 317 -6.65 -19.20 19.91
N GLY A 318 -7.61 -19.60 19.07
CA GLY A 318 -8.01 -18.89 17.86
C GLY A 318 -7.15 -19.23 16.63
N GLN A 319 -6.46 -20.37 16.59
CA GLN A 319 -5.60 -20.76 15.46
C GLN A 319 -6.34 -21.64 14.46
N THR A 320 -6.89 -21.02 13.42
CA THR A 320 -7.64 -21.68 12.35
C THR A 320 -6.79 -21.90 11.08
N LEU A 321 -5.76 -22.74 11.19
CA LEU A 321 -4.78 -22.98 10.11
C LEU A 321 -5.38 -23.49 8.79
N ASN A 322 -6.58 -24.07 8.83
CA ASN A 322 -7.27 -24.60 7.66
C ASN A 322 -8.30 -23.63 7.06
N TRP A 323 -8.41 -22.41 7.58
CA TRP A 323 -9.21 -21.35 6.96
C TRP A 323 -8.31 -20.50 6.06
N ALA A 324 -8.59 -20.49 4.75
CA ALA A 324 -7.82 -19.79 3.74
C ALA A 324 -6.30 -20.11 3.80
N TYR A 325 -5.44 -19.22 3.31
CA TYR A 325 -3.98 -19.37 3.40
C TYR A 325 -3.34 -18.04 3.82
N SER A 326 -2.43 -18.07 4.80
CA SER A 326 -1.69 -16.88 5.23
C SER A 326 -0.26 -16.89 4.69
N TRP A 327 0.23 -15.81 4.10
CA TRP A 327 1.66 -15.74 3.81
C TRP A 327 2.45 -15.27 5.06
N PRO A 328 3.71 -15.71 5.26
CA PRO A 328 4.40 -16.73 4.49
C PRO A 328 4.07 -18.16 4.99
N ALA A 329 3.96 -19.13 4.06
CA ALA A 329 3.87 -20.57 4.38
C ALA A 329 2.79 -20.97 5.42
N ASN A 330 1.62 -20.31 5.39
CA ASN A 330 0.51 -20.46 6.32
C ASN A 330 0.76 -20.05 7.78
N ARG A 331 1.88 -19.37 8.07
CA ARG A 331 2.22 -18.85 9.42
C ARG A 331 1.28 -17.72 9.82
N ARG A 332 0.51 -17.93 10.89
CA ARG A 332 -0.50 -16.96 11.35
C ARG A 332 0.11 -15.89 12.23
N VAL A 333 1.05 -16.26 13.09
CA VAL A 333 1.77 -15.34 13.98
C VAL A 333 3.24 -15.25 13.55
N MET A 334 3.63 -14.10 13.02
CA MET A 334 5.05 -13.83 12.70
C MET A 334 5.89 -13.86 13.96
N TYR A 335 7.15 -14.30 13.81
CA TYR A 335 8.14 -14.34 14.88
C TYR A 335 7.72 -15.22 16.06
N ASN A 336 6.85 -16.22 15.85
CA ASN A 336 6.32 -17.06 16.92
C ASN A 336 7.39 -17.85 17.69
N ARG A 337 8.62 -18.03 17.18
CA ARG A 337 9.77 -18.48 17.98
C ARG A 337 10.04 -17.60 19.21
N ALA A 338 9.75 -16.30 19.16
CA ALA A 338 9.89 -15.39 20.29
C ALA A 338 8.82 -15.60 21.38
N SER A 339 7.82 -16.48 21.18
CA SER A 339 6.91 -16.90 22.26
C SER A 339 7.54 -17.89 23.24
N CYS A 340 8.78 -18.33 22.98
CA CYS A 340 9.52 -19.27 23.80
C CYS A 340 10.83 -18.66 24.30
N ASP A 341 11.30 -19.17 25.44
CA ASP A 341 12.63 -18.87 25.96
C ASP A 341 13.74 -19.47 25.06
N PRO A 342 15.04 -19.22 25.36
CA PRO A 342 16.13 -19.75 24.56
C PRO A 342 16.17 -21.28 24.47
N SER A 343 15.65 -22.01 25.46
CA SER A 343 15.58 -23.48 25.46
C SER A 343 14.40 -24.04 24.64
N GLY A 344 13.50 -23.18 24.18
CA GLY A 344 12.31 -23.55 23.41
C GLY A 344 11.08 -23.88 24.26
N LYS A 345 11.11 -23.54 25.54
CA LYS A 345 9.94 -23.62 26.42
C LYS A 345 9.06 -22.37 26.24
N PRO A 346 7.73 -22.52 26.06
CA PRO A 346 6.82 -21.37 25.96
C PRO A 346 6.85 -20.48 27.20
N PHE A 347 6.87 -19.15 27.02
CA PHE A 347 6.73 -18.21 28.13
C PHE A 347 5.35 -18.28 28.78
N ASN A 348 4.31 -18.52 27.97
CA ASN A 348 2.95 -18.78 28.43
C ASN A 348 2.50 -20.17 27.95
N PRO A 349 2.54 -21.20 28.81
CA PRO A 349 2.13 -22.56 28.47
C PRO A 349 0.66 -22.69 28.01
N ASP A 350 -0.23 -21.85 28.53
CA ASP A 350 -1.66 -21.85 28.19
C ASP A 350 -1.93 -21.24 26.81
N ARG A 351 -0.95 -20.52 26.25
CA ARG A 351 -0.99 -19.91 24.91
C ARG A 351 0.23 -20.31 24.10
N LYS A 352 0.51 -21.61 24.06
CA LYS A 352 1.61 -22.19 23.28
C LYS A 352 1.36 -22.06 21.77
N LEU A 353 2.07 -21.14 21.12
CA LEU A 353 2.10 -21.03 19.65
C LEU A 353 2.96 -22.14 19.05
N ILE A 354 4.22 -22.23 19.45
CA ILE A 354 5.13 -23.34 19.13
C ILE A 354 5.94 -23.73 20.38
N ALA A 355 6.59 -24.88 20.34
CA ALA A 355 7.59 -25.32 21.31
C ALA A 355 8.56 -26.32 20.66
N TRP A 356 9.75 -26.44 21.24
CA TRP A 356 10.70 -27.49 20.87
C TRP A 356 10.31 -28.82 21.51
N ASN A 357 10.21 -29.89 20.71
CA ASN A 357 9.86 -31.24 21.21
C ASN A 357 11.07 -32.18 21.36
N GLY A 358 12.30 -31.68 21.16
CA GLY A 358 13.54 -32.47 21.12
C GLY A 358 14.08 -32.73 19.71
N THR A 359 13.24 -32.63 18.68
CA THR A 359 13.64 -32.87 17.27
C THR A 359 13.09 -31.82 16.29
N ALA A 360 11.96 -31.21 16.62
CA ALA A 360 11.32 -30.19 15.79
C ALA A 360 10.55 -29.15 16.61
N TRP A 361 10.38 -27.97 16.02
CA TRP A 361 9.44 -26.95 16.46
C TRP A 361 8.04 -27.31 15.98
N THR A 362 7.10 -27.43 16.92
CA THR A 362 5.70 -27.81 16.63
C THR A 362 4.75 -27.07 17.57
N GLY A 363 3.47 -26.96 17.21
CA GLY A 363 2.47 -26.34 18.08
C GLY A 363 1.17 -25.98 17.36
N ALA A 364 0.53 -24.93 17.85
CA ALA A 364 -0.73 -24.39 17.35
C ALA A 364 -0.58 -23.63 16.02
N ASP A 365 0.63 -23.19 15.68
CA ASP A 365 0.94 -22.46 14.45
C ASP A 365 2.12 -23.09 13.71
N VAL A 366 2.29 -22.75 12.44
CA VAL A 366 3.47 -23.12 11.65
C VAL A 366 4.68 -22.34 12.18
N PRO A 367 5.82 -22.97 12.50
CA PRO A 367 6.99 -22.25 12.98
C PRO A 367 7.48 -21.20 11.98
N ASP A 368 7.56 -19.94 12.42
CA ASP A 368 8.27 -18.87 11.72
C ASP A 368 9.77 -18.95 12.03
N TYR A 369 10.32 -20.13 11.73
CA TYR A 369 11.63 -20.56 12.16
C TYR A 369 12.07 -21.75 11.29
N LYS A 370 13.33 -22.18 11.41
CA LYS A 370 13.78 -23.44 10.82
C LYS A 370 13.25 -24.58 11.69
N ALA A 371 12.47 -25.48 11.10
CA ALA A 371 11.65 -26.43 11.86
C ALA A 371 12.49 -27.43 12.68
N ASP A 372 13.66 -27.81 12.21
CA ASP A 372 14.61 -28.75 12.83
C ASP A 372 15.77 -28.06 13.56
N GLU A 373 15.64 -26.76 13.85
CA GLU A 373 16.70 -25.99 14.48
C GLU A 373 16.77 -26.24 16.00
N ASP A 374 17.83 -26.92 16.44
CA ASP A 374 18.08 -27.17 17.86
C ASP A 374 18.28 -25.83 18.61
N PRO A 375 17.52 -25.56 19.69
CA PRO A 375 17.62 -24.32 20.46
C PRO A 375 19.04 -24.01 20.98
N SER A 376 19.86 -25.03 21.22
CA SER A 376 21.24 -24.88 21.71
C SER A 376 22.20 -24.25 20.69
N LEU A 377 21.85 -24.26 19.39
CA LEU A 377 22.68 -23.69 18.33
C LEU A 377 22.54 -22.16 18.22
N GLY A 378 21.60 -21.54 18.94
CA GLY A 378 21.56 -20.08 19.11
C GLY A 378 21.04 -19.27 17.91
N MET A 379 20.26 -19.88 17.01
CA MET A 379 19.57 -19.12 15.96
C MET A 379 18.53 -18.16 16.57
N GLY A 380 18.44 -16.96 16.02
CA GLY A 380 17.54 -15.91 16.52
C GLY A 380 16.13 -15.97 15.90
N PRO A 381 15.08 -15.54 16.62
CA PRO A 381 13.69 -15.64 16.16
C PRO A 381 13.31 -14.76 14.96
N PHE A 382 14.10 -13.74 14.64
CA PHE A 382 13.77 -12.78 13.57
C PHE A 382 14.47 -13.16 12.28
N ILE A 383 13.97 -14.21 11.63
CA ILE A 383 14.68 -14.91 10.55
C ILE A 383 14.98 -14.07 9.30
N MET A 384 14.27 -12.96 9.09
CA MET A 384 14.50 -12.05 7.97
C MET A 384 15.65 -11.07 8.26
N ASN A 385 16.02 -10.85 9.53
CA ASN A 385 17.11 -9.96 9.90
C ASN A 385 18.44 -10.72 9.81
N ALA A 386 19.47 -10.05 9.27
CA ALA A 386 20.80 -10.64 9.12
C ALA A 386 21.46 -10.99 10.45
N GLU A 387 21.14 -10.23 11.49
CA GLU A 387 21.51 -10.48 12.86
C GLU A 387 20.57 -11.47 13.58
N GLY A 388 19.38 -11.77 13.06
CA GLY A 388 18.41 -12.69 13.68
C GLY A 388 17.71 -12.17 14.96
N VAL A 389 17.87 -10.90 15.30
CA VAL A 389 17.22 -10.26 16.46
C VAL A 389 16.31 -9.10 16.05
N ALA A 390 15.40 -8.70 16.93
CA ALA A 390 14.69 -7.44 16.82
C ALA A 390 15.64 -6.25 17.00
N ARG A 391 15.33 -5.13 16.36
CA ARG A 391 16.11 -3.90 16.43
C ARG A 391 15.47 -2.91 17.40
N PHE A 392 16.13 -2.69 18.54
CA PHE A 392 15.87 -1.52 19.39
C PHE A 392 16.53 -0.26 18.79
N PHE A 393 17.72 -0.42 18.20
CA PHE A 393 18.44 0.59 17.43
C PHE A 393 18.26 0.32 15.94
N GLY A 394 17.60 1.23 15.22
CA GLY A 394 17.19 1.09 13.81
C GLY A 394 18.32 1.10 12.78
N ARG A 395 19.57 1.37 13.20
CA ARG A 395 20.75 1.53 12.32
C ARG A 395 20.50 2.62 11.27
N GLY A 396 21.10 2.49 10.08
CA GLY A 396 20.88 3.39 8.95
C GLY A 396 19.64 3.07 8.10
N ASN A 397 18.62 2.42 8.67
CA ASN A 397 17.42 2.04 7.92
C ASN A 397 16.31 3.09 7.97
N LEU A 398 16.47 4.16 8.75
CA LEU A 398 15.53 5.25 8.91
C LEU A 398 16.23 6.56 8.56
N ALA A 399 15.57 7.44 7.80
CA ALA A 399 16.14 8.67 7.29
C ALA A 399 16.40 9.71 8.40
N GLU A 400 15.55 9.72 9.44
CA GLU A 400 15.56 10.66 10.56
C GLU A 400 16.36 10.17 11.78
N GLY A 401 16.98 9.00 11.69
CA GLY A 401 17.88 8.47 12.72
C GLY A 401 17.47 7.11 13.29
N PRO A 402 18.35 6.49 14.09
CA PRO A 402 18.19 5.11 14.53
C PRO A 402 17.26 4.94 15.75
N PHE A 403 16.84 6.03 16.38
CA PHE A 403 15.85 6.05 17.46
C PHE A 403 14.73 7.03 17.11
N PRO A 404 13.50 6.79 17.58
CA PRO A 404 12.45 7.80 17.51
C PRO A 404 12.86 9.05 18.29
N GLU A 405 12.60 10.21 17.70
CA GLU A 405 12.78 11.54 18.30
C GLU A 405 11.53 12.36 18.03
N HIS A 406 11.14 13.23 18.97
CA HIS A 406 9.96 14.06 18.81
C HIS A 406 10.25 15.26 17.91
N TYR A 407 9.46 15.41 16.86
CA TYR A 407 9.43 16.58 16.00
C TYR A 407 7.98 17.07 15.86
N GLU A 408 7.81 18.39 15.84
CA GLU A 408 6.51 19.01 15.62
C GLU A 408 6.05 18.84 14.15
N PRO A 409 4.72 18.83 13.91
CA PRO A 409 4.16 18.95 12.56
C PRO A 409 4.69 20.18 11.83
N PHE A 410 4.69 20.17 10.50
CA PHE A 410 5.17 21.31 9.71
C PHE A 410 4.31 22.56 9.90
N GLU A 411 3.02 22.37 10.16
CA GLU A 411 2.12 23.40 10.65
C GLU A 411 1.81 23.13 12.12
N SER A 412 2.70 23.57 13.01
CA SER A 412 2.55 23.41 14.46
C SER A 412 1.89 24.62 15.12
N PRO A 413 1.03 24.43 16.14
CA PRO A 413 0.54 25.52 16.98
C PRO A 413 1.65 26.09 17.89
N LEU A 414 2.80 25.42 17.99
CA LEU A 414 3.93 25.81 18.83
C LEU A 414 5.00 26.53 17.99
N ALA A 415 5.62 27.55 18.58
CA ALA A 415 6.69 28.31 17.92
C ALA A 415 8.06 27.61 17.98
N ARG A 416 8.18 26.56 18.82
CA ARG A 416 9.42 25.83 19.10
C ARG A 416 9.09 24.40 19.48
N ASN A 417 10.05 23.49 19.32
CA ASN A 417 9.98 22.15 19.89
C ASN A 417 10.41 22.21 21.39
N PRO A 418 9.52 21.87 22.35
CA PRO A 418 9.87 21.93 23.77
C PRO A 418 10.98 20.96 24.21
N LEU A 419 11.22 19.87 23.46
CA LEU A 419 12.25 18.88 23.77
C LEU A 419 13.64 19.26 23.24
N SER A 420 13.71 20.18 22.29
CA SER A 420 14.96 20.74 21.74
C SER A 420 14.91 22.28 21.67
N PRO A 421 14.72 22.96 22.82
CA PRO A 421 14.50 24.39 22.84
C PRO A 421 15.76 25.15 22.38
N GLY A 422 15.65 25.90 21.29
CA GLY A 422 16.76 26.66 20.70
C GLY A 422 17.39 26.02 19.45
N GLN A 423 16.87 24.88 18.99
CA GLN A 423 17.26 24.25 17.73
C GLN A 423 16.12 24.41 16.71
N GLU A 424 16.12 25.48 15.93
CA GLU A 424 15.07 25.73 14.94
C GLU A 424 14.99 24.61 13.88
N GLN A 425 16.14 24.03 13.53
CA GLN A 425 16.24 22.92 12.59
C GLN A 425 15.58 21.62 13.06
N THR A 426 15.29 21.50 14.36
CA THR A 426 14.59 20.35 14.96
C THR A 426 13.17 20.70 15.37
N LEU A 427 12.60 21.80 14.83
CA LEU A 427 11.18 22.07 15.00
C LEU A 427 10.37 20.94 14.37
N SER A 428 10.57 20.67 13.08
CA SER A 428 9.92 19.58 12.34
C SER A 428 10.94 18.55 11.86
N ASN A 429 10.46 17.39 11.39
CA ASN A 429 11.33 16.27 11.00
C ASN A 429 12.37 16.71 9.93
N PRO A 430 13.69 16.63 10.23
CA PRO A 430 14.73 17.12 9.33
C PRO A 430 14.93 16.26 8.08
N ALA A 431 14.41 15.03 8.06
CA ALA A 431 14.48 14.13 6.91
C ALA A 431 13.32 14.32 5.91
N ALA A 432 12.28 15.08 6.27
CA ALA A 432 11.13 15.29 5.41
C ALA A 432 11.46 16.21 4.22
N ARG A 433 10.95 15.83 3.05
CA ARG A 433 11.08 16.61 1.81
C ARG A 433 9.89 17.53 1.64
N VAL A 434 10.15 18.81 1.35
CA VAL A 434 9.11 19.80 1.05
C VAL A 434 9.49 20.55 -0.22
N PHE A 435 8.59 20.55 -1.22
CA PHE A 435 8.81 21.34 -2.44
C PHE A 435 8.67 22.83 -2.16
N LYS A 436 9.30 23.66 -2.99
CA LYS A 436 9.40 25.12 -2.78
C LYS A 436 8.03 25.77 -2.59
N ASP A 437 7.11 25.50 -3.51
CA ASP A 437 5.78 26.14 -3.50
C ASP A 437 4.89 25.58 -2.37
N ASP A 438 5.08 24.31 -2.01
CA ASP A 438 4.38 23.70 -0.88
C ASP A 438 4.84 24.28 0.47
N ARG A 439 6.15 24.55 0.60
CA ARG A 439 6.71 25.23 1.78
C ARG A 439 6.17 26.65 1.92
N ALA A 440 6.03 27.37 0.81
CA ALA A 440 5.43 28.69 0.80
C ALA A 440 3.93 28.67 1.15
N ALA A 441 3.25 27.54 0.92
CA ALA A 441 1.84 27.36 1.21
C ALA A 441 1.53 26.92 2.66
N PHE A 442 2.53 26.74 3.53
CA PHE A 442 2.27 26.46 4.94
C PHE A 442 1.65 27.67 5.65
N GLY A 443 0.59 27.42 6.40
CA GLY A 443 -0.09 28.40 7.25
C GLY A 443 0.69 28.65 8.53
N LYS A 444 0.54 29.87 9.05
CA LYS A 444 1.12 30.27 10.33
C LYS A 444 0.06 30.25 11.42
N VAL A 445 0.44 29.89 12.64
CA VAL A 445 -0.47 29.85 13.80
C VAL A 445 -1.16 31.20 14.09
N THR A 446 -0.53 32.32 13.73
CA THR A 446 -1.14 33.65 13.87
C THR A 446 -2.35 33.88 12.95
N GLU A 447 -2.43 33.15 11.84
CA GLU A 447 -3.50 33.26 10.84
C GLU A 447 -4.49 32.08 10.97
N PHE A 448 -3.95 30.90 11.31
CA PHE A 448 -4.67 29.64 11.45
C PHE A 448 -4.39 29.04 12.84
N PRO A 449 -5.06 29.53 13.91
CA PRO A 449 -4.64 29.26 15.29
C PRO A 449 -5.08 27.91 15.85
N HIS A 450 -5.90 27.14 15.12
CA HIS A 450 -6.45 25.88 15.60
C HIS A 450 -5.77 24.71 14.92
N VAL A 451 -5.46 23.66 15.69
CA VAL A 451 -5.01 22.39 15.12
C VAL A 451 -6.19 21.72 14.42
N ALA A 452 -5.95 21.09 13.28
CA ALA A 452 -6.90 20.26 12.59
C ALA A 452 -6.39 18.83 12.46
N THR A 453 -7.33 17.89 12.49
CA THR A 453 -7.07 16.49 12.19
C THR A 453 -8.20 15.91 11.35
N THR A 454 -7.85 15.05 10.40
CA THR A 454 -8.83 14.36 9.54
C THR A 454 -8.98 12.90 9.93
N TYR A 455 -10.20 12.37 9.94
CA TYR A 455 -10.48 10.99 10.34
C TYR A 455 -11.74 10.43 9.69
N ARG A 456 -12.09 9.20 10.10
CA ARG A 456 -13.20 8.42 9.56
C ARG A 456 -14.34 8.30 10.58
N LEU A 457 -15.53 8.07 10.06
CA LEU A 457 -16.74 7.69 10.76
C LEU A 457 -17.09 6.25 10.36
N THR A 458 -17.66 5.49 11.29
CA THR A 458 -17.98 4.07 11.13
C THR A 458 -18.85 3.81 9.90
N GLU A 459 -19.78 4.73 9.64
CA GLU A 459 -20.83 4.61 8.63
C GLU A 459 -20.31 4.91 7.22
N HIS A 460 -19.09 5.42 7.05
CA HIS A 460 -18.55 5.71 5.73
C HIS A 460 -17.16 5.13 5.48
N PHE A 461 -16.96 4.61 4.27
CA PHE A 461 -15.66 4.22 3.77
C PHE A 461 -15.15 5.23 2.74
N HIS A 462 -14.23 6.08 3.19
CA HIS A 462 -13.61 7.14 2.39
C HIS A 462 -14.71 7.96 1.68
N TYR A 463 -14.55 8.13 0.36
CA TYR A 463 -15.44 8.88 -0.54
C TYR A 463 -16.31 7.93 -1.38
N TRP A 464 -16.33 6.64 -1.02
CA TRP A 464 -17.03 5.58 -1.76
C TRP A 464 -18.47 5.44 -1.26
N THR A 465 -18.69 5.12 0.01
CA THR A 465 -20.03 4.70 0.47
C THR A 465 -21.05 5.84 0.54
N LYS A 466 -20.67 7.09 0.29
CA LYS A 466 -21.64 8.16 0.01
C LYS A 466 -22.48 7.90 -1.25
N HIS A 467 -22.08 6.97 -2.10
CA HIS A 467 -22.88 6.42 -3.21
C HIS A 467 -23.86 5.33 -2.78
N VAL A 468 -23.78 4.83 -1.54
CA VAL A 468 -24.67 3.80 -1.01
C VAL A 468 -25.79 4.47 -0.21
N ARG A 469 -27.03 4.19 -0.61
CA ARG A 469 -28.24 4.84 -0.05
C ARG A 469 -28.33 4.74 1.47
N LEU A 470 -28.04 3.58 2.05
CA LEU A 470 -28.14 3.39 3.50
C LEU A 470 -27.13 4.26 4.26
N ASN A 471 -25.89 4.33 3.77
CA ASN A 471 -24.86 5.16 4.39
C ASN A 471 -25.20 6.66 4.25
N ALA A 472 -25.71 7.07 3.09
CA ALA A 472 -26.18 8.44 2.86
C ALA A 472 -27.42 8.81 3.70
N ILE A 473 -28.18 7.83 4.21
CA ILE A 473 -29.26 8.09 5.18
C ILE A 473 -28.69 8.19 6.61
N LEU A 474 -27.74 7.33 6.96
CA LEU A 474 -27.16 7.27 8.31
C LEU A 474 -26.28 8.48 8.65
N GLN A 475 -25.42 8.91 7.72
CA GLN A 475 -24.54 10.08 7.87
C GLN A 475 -24.69 11.01 6.65
N PRO A 476 -25.81 11.76 6.55
CA PRO A 476 -26.22 12.42 5.32
C PRO A 476 -25.43 13.69 4.97
N GLU A 477 -24.89 14.40 5.95
CA GLU A 477 -24.38 15.77 5.76
C GLU A 477 -23.04 15.98 6.44
N GLN A 478 -22.17 16.70 5.75
CA GLN A 478 -20.83 17.02 6.24
C GLN A 478 -20.89 17.88 7.51
N PHE A 479 -20.09 17.49 8.49
CA PHE A 479 -19.88 18.26 9.70
C PHE A 479 -18.39 18.36 10.06
N VAL A 480 -18.09 19.25 10.99
CA VAL A 480 -16.81 19.32 11.72
C VAL A 480 -17.08 19.24 13.21
N GLU A 481 -16.16 18.66 13.98
CA GLU A 481 -16.25 18.59 15.44
C GLU A 481 -15.46 19.73 16.06
N ILE A 482 -16.09 20.43 17.00
CA ILE A 482 -15.49 21.56 17.72
C ILE A 482 -15.69 21.34 19.22
N GLY A 483 -14.64 21.58 20.02
CA GLY A 483 -14.73 21.54 21.48
C GLY A 483 -15.56 22.69 22.06
N GLU A 484 -16.20 22.48 23.22
CA GLU A 484 -17.03 23.52 23.87
C GLU A 484 -16.26 24.82 24.15
N GLY A 485 -14.96 24.74 24.47
CA GLY A 485 -14.11 25.91 24.70
C GLY A 485 -14.00 26.80 23.46
N LEU A 486 -13.58 26.20 22.33
CA LEU A 486 -13.47 26.92 21.05
C LEU A 486 -14.83 27.44 20.57
N ALA A 487 -15.88 26.64 20.70
CA ALA A 487 -17.23 27.03 20.31
C ALA A 487 -17.72 28.27 21.09
N LYS A 488 -17.42 28.34 22.39
CA LYS A 488 -17.73 29.50 23.23
C LYS A 488 -16.93 30.74 22.83
N GLU A 489 -15.63 30.58 22.57
CA GLU A 489 -14.76 31.69 22.12
C GLU A 489 -15.24 32.30 20.79
N LEU A 490 -15.75 31.47 19.88
CA LEU A 490 -16.18 31.89 18.54
C LEU A 490 -17.69 32.16 18.42
N GLY A 491 -18.49 31.96 19.48
CA GLY A 491 -19.95 32.15 19.44
C GLY A 491 -20.69 31.17 18.50
N ILE A 492 -20.22 29.92 18.43
CA ILE A 492 -20.76 28.85 17.58
C ILE A 492 -21.63 27.91 18.43
N ALA A 493 -22.88 27.73 18.05
CA ALA A 493 -23.76 26.72 18.62
C ALA A 493 -23.68 25.41 17.81
N SER A 494 -24.02 24.28 18.45
CA SER A 494 -24.15 23.02 17.72
C SER A 494 -25.26 23.14 16.67
N GLY A 495 -25.01 22.70 15.45
CA GLY A 495 -25.91 22.84 14.31
C GLY A 495 -25.67 24.09 13.45
N ASP A 496 -24.91 25.08 13.94
CA ASP A 496 -24.53 26.25 13.13
C ASP A 496 -23.68 25.82 11.93
N ARG A 497 -23.74 26.59 10.84
CA ARG A 497 -22.78 26.45 9.73
C ARG A 497 -21.50 27.21 10.06
N VAL A 498 -20.37 26.58 9.79
CA VAL A 498 -19.04 27.15 9.97
C VAL A 498 -18.22 27.01 8.70
N LYS A 499 -17.31 27.95 8.49
CA LYS A 499 -16.26 27.91 7.49
C LYS A 499 -14.97 27.50 8.20
N VAL A 500 -14.35 26.42 7.73
CA VAL A 500 -13.02 26.01 8.17
C VAL A 500 -12.06 26.26 7.03
N SER A 501 -11.00 27.02 7.27
CA SER A 501 -10.04 27.43 6.25
C SER A 501 -8.61 27.13 6.64
N SER A 502 -7.77 26.89 5.64
CA SER A 502 -6.32 26.86 5.75
C SER A 502 -5.75 27.76 4.65
N ASN A 503 -4.42 27.90 4.59
CA ASN A 503 -3.78 28.66 3.53
C ASN A 503 -4.01 28.09 2.11
N ARG A 504 -4.59 26.89 2.01
CA ARG A 504 -4.84 26.17 0.74
C ARG A 504 -6.27 26.26 0.24
N GLY A 505 -7.21 26.73 1.07
CA GLY A 505 -8.62 26.78 0.72
C GLY A 505 -9.53 26.66 1.95
N PHE A 506 -10.82 26.43 1.71
CA PHE A 506 -11.82 26.32 2.77
C PHE A 506 -12.86 25.24 2.49
N ILE A 507 -13.54 24.83 3.55
CA ILE A 507 -14.77 24.04 3.50
C ILE A 507 -15.86 24.74 4.32
N LYS A 508 -17.12 24.48 4.00
CA LYS A 508 -18.26 24.86 4.85
C LYS A 508 -18.97 23.59 5.31
N ALA A 509 -19.28 23.49 6.60
CA ALA A 509 -19.88 22.30 7.20
C ALA A 509 -20.75 22.68 8.41
N VAL A 510 -21.57 21.73 8.85
CA VAL A 510 -22.30 21.85 10.13
C VAL A 510 -21.31 21.71 11.29
N ALA A 511 -21.44 22.52 12.35
CA ALA A 511 -20.66 22.36 13.57
C ALA A 511 -21.32 21.37 14.52
N VAL A 512 -20.59 20.32 14.90
CA VAL A 512 -20.94 19.44 16.02
C VAL A 512 -20.12 19.88 17.22
N VAL A 513 -20.74 20.66 18.12
CA VAL A 513 -20.09 21.10 19.36
C VAL A 513 -20.16 19.98 20.39
N THR A 514 -19.02 19.58 20.95
CA THR A 514 -18.96 18.39 21.81
C THR A 514 -17.88 18.45 22.89
N LYS A 515 -18.14 17.80 24.03
CA LYS A 515 -17.17 17.59 25.12
C LYS A 515 -16.08 16.56 24.79
N ARG A 516 -16.24 15.81 23.70
CA ARG A 516 -15.26 14.79 23.26
C ARG A 516 -13.95 15.44 22.80
N LEU A 517 -14.01 16.65 22.26
CA LEU A 517 -12.83 17.44 21.89
C LEU A 517 -12.57 18.45 23.00
N ARG A 518 -11.40 18.33 23.64
CA ARG A 518 -10.99 19.19 24.75
C ARG A 518 -9.85 20.09 24.31
N THR A 519 -9.85 21.31 24.81
CA THR A 519 -8.69 22.20 24.77
C THR A 519 -7.57 21.58 25.60
N LEU A 520 -6.38 21.47 25.03
CA LEU A 520 -5.21 20.93 25.71
C LEU A 520 -4.19 22.05 25.97
N PRO A 521 -3.59 22.13 27.17
CA PRO A 521 -2.46 23.01 27.39
C PRO A 521 -1.21 22.44 26.70
N ALA A 522 -0.55 23.21 25.85
CA ALA A 522 0.74 22.88 25.24
C ALA A 522 1.64 24.11 25.23
N ASP A 523 2.88 23.95 25.73
CA ASP A 523 3.85 25.04 25.97
C ASP A 523 3.23 26.28 26.65
N GLY A 524 2.39 26.03 27.67
CA GLY A 524 1.71 27.08 28.44
C GLY A 524 0.54 27.78 27.73
N LYS A 525 0.14 27.32 26.53
CA LYS A 525 -0.96 27.90 25.75
C LYS A 525 -2.14 26.92 25.62
N PRO A 526 -3.39 27.41 25.62
CA PRO A 526 -4.52 26.58 25.24
C PRO A 526 -4.45 26.28 23.74
N VAL A 527 -4.49 25.01 23.37
CA VAL A 527 -4.55 24.54 21.99
C VAL A 527 -5.89 23.88 21.76
N HIS A 528 -6.63 24.40 20.77
CA HIS A 528 -7.90 23.83 20.33
C HIS A 528 -7.68 22.96 19.09
N THR A 529 -8.43 21.86 19.03
CA THR A 529 -8.45 20.95 17.88
C THR A 529 -9.81 20.99 17.19
N VAL A 530 -9.79 21.00 15.86
CA VAL A 530 -10.95 20.88 14.98
C VAL A 530 -10.92 19.51 14.31
N GLY A 531 -11.98 18.74 14.50
CA GLY A 531 -12.12 17.43 13.90
C GLY A 531 -12.81 17.48 12.53
N ILE A 532 -12.22 16.86 11.51
CA ILE A 532 -12.69 16.96 10.12
C ILE A 532 -12.88 15.56 9.51
N PRO A 533 -14.08 14.98 9.60
CA PRO A 533 -14.45 13.78 8.85
C PRO A 533 -14.23 13.92 7.34
N ILE A 534 -13.73 12.85 6.70
CA ILE A 534 -13.30 12.91 5.28
C ILE A 534 -14.38 12.61 4.25
N HIS A 535 -15.60 12.20 4.63
CA HIS A 535 -16.40 11.34 3.75
C HIS A 535 -17.15 12.01 2.60
N TRP A 536 -17.33 13.33 2.66
CA TRP A 536 -18.17 14.07 1.73
C TRP A 536 -17.37 14.63 0.56
N GLY A 537 -18.08 14.99 -0.50
CA GLY A 537 -17.56 15.54 -1.74
C GLY A 537 -18.71 15.97 -2.64
N PHE A 538 -18.45 16.11 -3.94
CA PHE A 538 -19.43 16.61 -4.91
C PHE A 538 -20.05 15.52 -5.79
N THR A 539 -19.76 14.24 -5.53
CA THR A 539 -20.44 13.10 -6.17
C THR A 539 -21.14 12.21 -5.12
N GLY A 540 -22.18 11.47 -5.52
CA GLY A 540 -22.88 10.51 -4.65
C GLY A 540 -24.27 10.94 -4.20
N LEU A 541 -24.83 10.18 -3.26
CA LEU A 541 -26.21 10.30 -2.77
C LEU A 541 -26.33 11.10 -1.47
N ALA A 542 -25.25 11.23 -0.69
CA ALA A 542 -25.21 12.12 0.47
C ALA A 542 -25.35 13.59 0.02
N LYS A 543 -25.70 14.49 0.95
CA LYS A 543 -25.76 15.93 0.63
C LYS A 543 -24.38 16.39 0.10
N PRO A 544 -24.34 17.20 -0.97
CA PRO A 544 -23.08 17.74 -1.49
C PRO A 544 -22.27 18.42 -0.38
N GLY A 545 -20.97 18.17 -0.40
CA GLY A 545 -20.02 18.73 0.56
C GLY A 545 -18.67 18.97 -0.07
N PHE A 546 -17.72 19.40 0.74
CA PHE A 546 -16.36 19.70 0.34
C PHE A 546 -15.43 18.53 0.64
N LEU A 547 -14.44 18.33 -0.22
CA LEU A 547 -13.37 17.39 0.06
C LEU A 547 -12.47 17.94 1.18
N ALA A 548 -12.27 17.17 2.25
CA ALA A 548 -11.49 17.59 3.42
C ALA A 548 -10.02 17.92 3.09
N ASN A 549 -9.46 17.27 2.08
CA ASN A 549 -8.10 17.52 1.58
C ASN A 549 -7.92 18.88 0.89
N THR A 550 -8.98 19.68 0.75
CA THR A 550 -8.89 21.11 0.46
C THR A 550 -8.04 21.85 1.51
N LEU A 551 -7.98 21.32 2.74
CA LEU A 551 -7.30 21.96 3.87
C LEU A 551 -5.89 21.42 4.16
N THR A 552 -5.54 20.24 3.66
CA THR A 552 -4.40 19.47 4.18
C THR A 552 -3.08 19.87 3.49
N PRO A 553 -1.96 19.94 4.23
CA PRO A 553 -0.66 20.37 3.70
C PRO A 553 -0.03 19.33 2.77
N VAL A 554 0.83 19.78 1.85
CA VAL A 554 1.61 18.92 0.95
C VAL A 554 2.99 18.70 1.53
N VAL A 555 3.08 17.76 2.47
CA VAL A 555 4.31 17.27 3.10
C VAL A 555 4.03 15.88 3.64
N GLY A 556 5.06 15.04 3.75
CA GLY A 556 4.90 13.70 4.27
C GLY A 556 6.06 13.22 5.12
N ASP A 557 5.91 11.99 5.60
CA ASP A 557 6.92 11.25 6.36
C ASP A 557 8.29 11.22 5.65
N GLY A 558 9.38 11.34 6.42
CA GLY A 558 10.75 11.41 5.90
C GLY A 558 11.20 10.17 5.13
N ASN A 559 10.57 9.02 5.36
CA ASN A 559 10.92 7.76 4.70
C ASN A 559 10.00 7.46 3.52
N SER A 560 8.69 7.41 3.79
CA SER A 560 7.66 6.94 2.86
C SER A 560 6.97 8.04 2.06
N GLN A 561 7.15 9.30 2.46
CA GLN A 561 6.43 10.46 1.91
C GLN A 561 4.90 10.38 2.11
N THR A 562 4.43 9.57 3.07
CA THR A 562 3.00 9.49 3.44
C THR A 562 2.53 10.85 3.97
N PRO A 563 1.47 11.46 3.42
CA PRO A 563 1.16 12.85 3.74
C PRO A 563 0.68 13.11 5.18
N GLU A 564 1.00 14.30 5.69
CA GLU A 564 0.66 14.79 7.03
C GLU A 564 -0.82 15.21 7.14
N PHE A 565 -1.72 14.23 7.14
CA PHE A 565 -3.18 14.48 7.21
C PHE A 565 -3.73 14.64 8.63
N LYS A 566 -2.92 14.35 9.66
CA LYS A 566 -3.40 14.13 11.04
C LYS A 566 -3.09 15.27 11.99
N SER A 567 -2.25 16.21 11.57
CA SER A 567 -1.97 17.43 12.33
C SER A 567 -1.56 18.54 11.37
N PHE A 568 -2.34 19.61 11.31
CA PHE A 568 -2.06 20.81 10.53
C PHE A 568 -2.86 21.99 11.09
N LEU A 569 -2.76 23.18 10.50
CA LEU A 569 -3.41 24.38 11.04
C LEU A 569 -4.63 24.83 10.23
N VAL A 570 -5.67 25.29 10.93
CA VAL A 570 -6.89 25.89 10.36
C VAL A 570 -7.41 27.07 11.16
N LYS A 571 -8.29 27.85 10.52
CA LYS A 571 -9.13 28.88 11.13
C LYS A 571 -10.60 28.47 10.99
N VAL A 572 -11.36 28.61 12.08
CA VAL A 572 -12.82 28.39 12.10
C VAL A 572 -13.52 29.74 12.22
N GLU A 573 -14.55 29.93 11.41
CA GLU A 573 -15.38 31.13 11.38
C GLU A 573 -16.86 30.74 11.28
N LYS A 574 -17.75 31.51 11.92
CA LYS A 574 -19.19 31.37 11.73
C LYS A 574 -19.59 31.91 10.35
N VAL A 575 -20.51 31.23 9.66
CA VAL A 575 -21.02 31.63 8.34
C VAL A 575 -22.28 32.48 8.48
#